data_AF-A0A0V0URH0-F1
#
_entry.id   AF-A0A0V0URH0-F1
#
_cell.length_a   1.000
_cell.length_b   1.000
_cell.length_c   1.000
_cell.angle_alpha   90.00
_cell.angle_beta   90.00
_cell.angle_gamma   90.00
#
_symmetry.space_group_name_H-M   'P 1'
#
loop_
_entity.id
_entity.type
_entity.pdbx_description
1 polymer ?
#
loop_
_entity_poly.entity_id
_entity_poly.type
_entity_poly.pdbx_seq_one_letter_code
_entity_poly.pdbx_strand_id
1 'polypeptide(L)'
;LIYLRIFFNRFCDSGLMSDTFPYRSKAIFAFQIIDDKEICFFGMFVQEYGSSCPPPNSRQIYIAYLDSVKYFEPQNLRTTVYQEILLGYMEYAKSLGFMKVNIWACPSNRNNEYIFYCHPLEQKIPNEKKLQEWYKCLLDKGIMENIIVDYKEMYKHIQDSHFTSVTELPYFEGDWIPDMLESLIMELKEGIQKRTTDVSMIDGPILAHTIQNNDQKENVTLKKCTAPESLPLLASGAVRFGLTDRDTLETNLSGIP
;
A
#
# COMPACT_ATOMS: atom_id res chain seq x y z
N LEU A 1 1.93 -6.44 -17.16
CA LEU A 1 0.62 -6.83 -17.75
C LEU A 1 0.34 -8.33 -17.75
N ILE A 2 1.29 -9.22 -18.06
CA ILE A 2 1.06 -10.69 -18.03
C ILE A 2 0.99 -11.24 -16.58
N TYR A 3 1.69 -10.61 -15.63
CA TYR A 3 1.83 -11.11 -14.26
C TYR A 3 0.69 -10.73 -13.29
N LEU A 4 0.06 -9.56 -13.45
CA LEU A 4 -1.13 -9.13 -12.68
C LEU A 4 -2.36 -10.06 -12.84
N ARG A 5 -2.29 -11.04 -13.73
CA ARG A 5 -3.43 -11.90 -14.07
C ARG A 5 -3.59 -13.08 -13.12
N ILE A 6 -2.58 -13.48 -12.34
CA ILE A 6 -2.66 -14.74 -11.60
C ILE A 6 -3.43 -14.56 -10.28
N PHE A 7 -3.17 -13.49 -9.54
CA PHE A 7 -3.91 -13.11 -8.35
C PHE A 7 -5.37 -12.79 -8.71
N PHE A 8 -5.57 -11.91 -9.70
CA PHE A 8 -6.90 -11.53 -10.17
C PHE A 8 -7.70 -12.74 -10.68
N ASN A 9 -7.15 -13.59 -11.56
CA ASN A 9 -7.90 -14.74 -12.05
C ASN A 9 -8.28 -15.71 -10.91
N ARG A 10 -7.47 -15.86 -9.85
CA ARG A 10 -7.81 -16.79 -8.76
C ARG A 10 -8.99 -16.32 -7.92
N PHE A 11 -9.06 -15.02 -7.60
CA PHE A 11 -10.06 -14.47 -6.67
C PHE A 11 -11.23 -13.79 -7.39
N CYS A 12 -11.02 -13.23 -8.57
CA CYS A 12 -12.08 -12.61 -9.36
C CYS A 12 -12.94 -13.66 -10.08
N ASP A 13 -12.34 -14.72 -10.65
CA ASP A 13 -13.11 -15.79 -11.32
C ASP A 13 -13.97 -16.58 -10.31
N SER A 14 -13.58 -16.59 -9.03
CA SER A 14 -14.34 -17.19 -7.93
C SER A 14 -15.35 -16.23 -7.28
N GLY A 15 -15.45 -14.98 -7.74
CA GLY A 15 -16.35 -13.96 -7.22
C GLY A 15 -15.99 -13.45 -5.81
N LEU A 16 -14.79 -13.74 -5.32
CA LEU A 16 -14.31 -13.35 -3.98
C LEU A 16 -13.76 -11.92 -3.94
N MET A 17 -13.47 -11.32 -5.11
CA MET A 17 -12.91 -9.98 -5.24
C MET A 17 -13.34 -9.32 -6.55
N SER A 18 -13.52 -8.00 -6.54
CA SER A 18 -13.79 -7.23 -7.76
C SER A 18 -12.64 -7.38 -8.75
N ASP A 19 -12.96 -7.45 -10.03
CA ASP A 19 -11.99 -7.46 -11.13
C ASP A 19 -11.34 -6.07 -11.34
N THR A 20 -12.01 -5.02 -10.89
CA THR A 20 -11.61 -3.63 -11.10
C THR A 20 -11.93 -2.77 -9.87
N PHE A 21 -11.06 -1.79 -9.63
CA PHE A 21 -11.21 -0.79 -8.57
C PHE A 21 -11.14 0.61 -9.21
N PRO A 22 -12.29 1.21 -9.58
CA PRO A 22 -12.29 2.52 -10.22
C PRO A 22 -11.77 3.59 -9.25
N TYR A 23 -10.90 4.45 -9.76
CA TYR A 23 -10.35 5.58 -9.04
C TYR A 23 -10.24 6.82 -9.93
N ARG A 24 -10.13 7.99 -9.31
CA ARG A 24 -9.79 9.24 -9.99
C ARG A 24 -8.30 9.52 -9.79
N SER A 25 -7.57 9.71 -10.89
CA SER A 25 -6.19 10.21 -10.85
C SER A 25 -6.19 11.73 -10.79
N LYS A 26 -5.35 12.32 -9.93
CA LYS A 26 -5.09 13.77 -9.90
C LYS A 26 -3.59 14.04 -9.86
N ALA A 27 -3.18 15.09 -10.56
CA ALA A 27 -1.85 15.67 -10.46
C ALA A 27 -1.97 17.06 -9.81
N ILE A 28 -1.18 17.32 -8.77
CA ILE A 28 -1.20 18.54 -7.98
C ILE A 28 0.22 19.11 -7.99
N PHE A 29 0.36 20.38 -8.37
CA PHE A 29 1.64 21.08 -8.42
C PHE A 29 1.56 22.38 -7.62
N ALA A 30 2.66 22.74 -6.95
CA ALA A 30 2.77 24.02 -6.24
C ALA A 30 3.88 24.88 -6.84
N PHE A 31 3.58 26.18 -6.91
CA PHE A 31 4.42 27.19 -7.55
C PHE A 31 4.73 28.31 -6.58
N GLN A 32 5.93 28.88 -6.71
CA GLN A 32 6.35 30.07 -5.98
C GLN A 32 6.91 31.11 -6.96
N ILE A 33 6.57 32.38 -6.76
CA ILE A 33 7.18 33.49 -7.51
C ILE A 33 8.49 33.88 -6.82
N ILE A 34 9.61 33.75 -7.53
CA ILE A 34 10.96 34.14 -7.10
C ILE A 34 11.56 34.99 -8.21
N ASP A 35 12.01 36.22 -7.91
CA ASP A 35 12.55 37.17 -8.89
C ASP A 35 11.67 37.32 -10.14
N ASP A 36 10.36 37.53 -9.92
CA ASP A 36 9.31 37.65 -10.96
C ASP A 36 9.17 36.43 -11.88
N LYS A 37 9.69 35.26 -11.46
CA LYS A 37 9.57 33.99 -12.20
C LYS A 37 8.78 32.98 -11.39
N GLU A 38 7.92 32.26 -12.07
CA GLU A 38 7.15 31.16 -11.47
C GLU A 38 8.00 29.88 -11.44
N ILE A 39 8.23 29.37 -10.22
CA ILE A 39 9.02 28.16 -9.96
C ILE A 39 8.09 27.05 -9.47
N CYS A 40 7.89 26.02 -10.28
CA CYS A 40 7.23 24.78 -9.86
C CYS A 40 8.17 23.99 -8.95
N PHE A 41 7.87 23.94 -7.65
CA PHE A 41 8.81 23.38 -6.66
C PHE A 41 8.36 22.05 -6.07
N PHE A 42 7.09 21.68 -6.24
CA PHE A 42 6.49 20.48 -5.65
C PHE A 42 5.47 19.88 -6.63
N GLY A 43 5.43 18.55 -6.71
CA GLY A 43 4.48 17.79 -7.50
C GLY A 43 4.01 16.54 -6.75
N MET A 44 2.74 16.19 -6.92
CA MET A 44 2.15 15.00 -6.31
C MET A 44 1.09 14.37 -7.23
N PHE A 45 1.13 13.06 -7.38
CA PHE A 45 0.09 12.26 -8.05
C PHE A 45 -0.64 11.40 -7.03
N VAL A 46 -1.98 11.43 -7.07
CA VAL A 46 -2.84 10.69 -6.15
C VAL A 46 -3.90 9.89 -6.89
N GLN A 47 -4.24 8.74 -6.33
CA GLN A 47 -5.34 7.88 -6.76
C GLN A 47 -6.44 7.94 -5.70
N GLU A 48 -7.61 8.46 -6.05
CA GLU A 48 -8.76 8.60 -5.15
C GLU A 48 -9.82 7.53 -5.44
N TYR A 49 -9.98 6.57 -4.52
CA TYR A 49 -10.97 5.49 -4.61
C TYR A 49 -12.23 5.90 -3.84
N GLY A 50 -13.24 6.38 -4.58
CA GLY A 50 -14.46 6.94 -4.01
C GLY A 50 -15.35 5.92 -3.28
N SER A 51 -16.48 6.40 -2.76
CA SER A 51 -17.47 5.57 -2.05
C SER A 51 -18.11 4.48 -2.92
N SER A 52 -18.18 4.70 -4.24
CA SER A 52 -18.69 3.70 -5.21
C SER A 52 -17.65 2.64 -5.59
N CYS A 53 -16.40 2.78 -5.15
CA CYS A 53 -15.38 1.76 -5.38
C CYS A 53 -15.67 0.55 -4.47
N PRO A 54 -15.62 -0.69 -4.97
CA PRO A 54 -15.83 -1.87 -4.15
C PRO A 54 -14.74 -2.02 -3.07
N PRO A 55 -15.05 -2.67 -1.94
CA PRO A 55 -14.02 -3.11 -1.00
C PRO A 55 -12.98 -4.00 -1.71
N PRO A 56 -11.69 -3.96 -1.29
CA PRO A 56 -11.16 -3.27 -0.11
C PRO A 56 -10.82 -1.79 -0.30
N ASN A 57 -10.97 -1.23 -1.50
CA ASN A 57 -10.46 0.11 -1.84
C ASN A 57 -11.41 1.28 -1.53
N SER A 58 -12.68 1.02 -1.23
CA SER A 58 -13.68 2.06 -0.97
C SER A 58 -13.19 3.11 0.04
N ARG A 59 -13.35 4.39 -0.31
CA ARG A 59 -12.97 5.56 0.51
C ARG A 59 -11.49 5.60 0.91
N GLN A 60 -10.61 5.07 0.07
CA GLN A 60 -9.16 5.16 0.27
C GLN A 60 -8.49 6.04 -0.77
N ILE A 61 -7.35 6.60 -0.39
CA ILE A 61 -6.48 7.35 -1.29
C ILE A 61 -5.10 6.69 -1.26
N TYR A 62 -4.41 6.72 -2.40
CA TYR A 62 -3.02 6.35 -2.51
C TYR A 62 -2.21 7.53 -3.07
N ILE A 63 -1.13 7.92 -2.38
CA ILE A 63 -0.15 8.87 -2.91
C ILE A 63 0.83 8.07 -3.76
N ALA A 64 0.62 8.10 -5.09
CA ALA A 64 1.38 7.30 -6.03
C ALA A 64 2.79 7.85 -6.23
N TYR A 65 2.91 9.17 -6.40
CA TYR A 65 4.19 9.85 -6.54
C TYR A 65 4.18 11.18 -5.82
N LEU A 66 5.31 11.52 -5.23
CA LEU A 66 5.59 12.84 -4.66
C LEU A 66 7.02 13.19 -5.00
N ASP A 67 7.23 14.41 -5.48
CA ASP A 67 8.54 14.90 -5.87
C ASP A 67 8.68 16.40 -5.59
N SER A 68 9.91 16.87 -5.52
CA SER A 68 10.18 18.29 -5.30
C SER A 68 11.55 18.71 -5.81
N VAL A 69 11.67 19.97 -6.21
CA VAL A 69 12.96 20.61 -6.45
C VAL A 69 13.29 21.59 -5.32
N LYS A 70 14.55 21.66 -4.92
CA LYS A 70 15.02 22.31 -3.68
C LYS A 70 14.86 23.84 -3.62
N TYR A 71 14.34 24.49 -4.65
CA TYR A 71 14.43 25.94 -4.90
C TYR A 71 13.45 26.83 -4.12
N PHE A 72 12.59 26.25 -3.28
CA PHE A 72 11.67 27.05 -2.44
C PHE A 72 12.42 28.05 -1.54
N GLU A 73 11.92 29.28 -1.46
CA GLU A 73 12.46 30.37 -0.63
C GLU A 73 11.43 30.92 0.39
N PRO A 74 11.82 31.20 1.64
CA PRO A 74 13.15 30.98 2.20
C PRO A 74 13.39 29.49 2.47
N GLN A 75 14.64 29.04 2.25
CA GLN A 75 15.01 27.62 2.26
C GLN A 75 14.65 26.89 3.56
N ASN A 76 14.70 27.58 4.70
CA ASN A 76 14.40 27.01 6.01
C ASN A 76 12.91 26.63 6.20
N LEU A 77 12.00 27.16 5.39
CA LEU A 77 10.57 26.84 5.44
C LEU A 77 10.15 25.76 4.44
N ARG A 78 11.04 25.34 3.54
CA ARG A 78 10.74 24.40 2.46
C ARG A 78 10.08 23.10 2.94
N THR A 79 10.69 22.45 3.95
CA THR A 79 10.13 21.22 4.53
C THR A 79 8.75 21.46 5.13
N THR A 80 8.57 22.55 5.87
CA THR A 80 7.29 22.92 6.47
C THR A 80 6.22 23.09 5.39
N VAL A 81 6.53 23.79 4.30
CA VAL A 81 5.57 24.00 3.20
C VAL A 81 5.17 22.69 2.51
N TYR A 82 6.11 21.77 2.30
CA TYR A 82 5.77 20.44 1.74
C TYR A 82 4.80 19.69 2.65
N GLN A 83 5.01 19.80 3.97
CA GLN A 83 4.15 19.17 4.95
C GLN A 83 2.76 19.84 5.00
N GLU A 84 2.68 21.16 4.92
CA GLU A 84 1.39 21.89 4.83
C GLU A 84 0.58 21.48 3.59
N ILE A 85 1.23 21.33 2.43
CA ILE A 85 0.54 20.89 1.21
C ILE A 85 -0.09 19.51 1.40
N LEU A 86 0.67 18.57 1.99
CA LEU A 86 0.18 17.22 2.27
C LEU A 86 -0.94 17.21 3.32
N LEU A 87 -0.78 17.94 4.43
CA LEU A 87 -1.80 18.02 5.48
C LEU A 87 -3.08 18.68 4.98
N GLY A 88 -2.97 19.78 4.22
CA GLY A 88 -4.11 20.43 3.60
C GLY A 88 -4.85 19.51 2.61
N TYR A 89 -4.10 18.71 1.84
CA TYR A 89 -4.72 17.69 0.99
C TYR A 89 -5.44 16.60 1.81
N MET A 90 -4.83 16.12 2.89
CA MET A 90 -5.43 15.12 3.78
C MET A 90 -6.68 15.64 4.49
N GLU A 91 -6.66 16.90 4.94
CA GLU A 91 -7.82 17.57 5.54
C GLU A 91 -8.95 17.75 4.51
N TYR A 92 -8.61 18.19 3.30
CA TYR A 92 -9.56 18.27 2.19
C TYR A 92 -10.17 16.89 1.89
N ALA A 93 -9.35 15.85 1.78
CA ALA A 93 -9.80 14.48 1.53
C ALA A 93 -10.73 13.97 2.65
N LYS A 94 -10.38 14.24 3.91
CA LYS A 94 -11.23 13.92 5.06
C LYS A 94 -12.58 14.61 4.94
N SER A 95 -12.63 15.88 4.53
CA SER A 95 -13.89 16.63 4.36
C SER A 95 -14.81 16.03 3.28
N LEU A 96 -14.23 15.34 2.29
CA LEU A 96 -14.96 14.61 1.25
C LEU A 96 -15.41 13.19 1.68
N GLY A 97 -15.06 12.76 2.89
CA GLY A 97 -15.42 11.45 3.43
C GLY A 97 -14.51 10.31 2.99
N PHE A 98 -13.25 10.60 2.61
CA PHE A 98 -12.21 9.57 2.53
C PHE A 98 -11.76 9.19 3.95
N MET A 99 -11.44 7.92 4.15
CA MET A 99 -11.16 7.34 5.46
C MET A 99 -9.69 6.97 5.66
N LYS A 100 -8.97 6.70 4.57
CA LYS A 100 -7.55 6.31 4.62
C LYS A 100 -6.74 6.95 3.52
N VAL A 101 -5.50 7.32 3.82
CA VAL A 101 -4.44 7.63 2.84
C VAL A 101 -3.33 6.62 3.00
N ASN A 102 -2.89 6.02 1.90
CA ASN A 102 -1.80 5.06 1.87
C ASN A 102 -0.59 5.71 1.22
N ILE A 103 0.57 5.55 1.87
CA ILE A 103 1.83 6.15 1.47
C ILE A 103 2.87 5.04 1.40
N TRP A 104 3.49 4.87 0.24
CA TRP A 104 4.70 4.08 0.11
C TRP A 104 5.92 4.99 0.18
N ALA A 105 6.62 4.98 1.32
CA ALA A 105 7.82 5.78 1.54
C ALA A 105 9.04 5.14 0.86
N CYS A 106 9.04 5.13 -0.48
CA CYS A 106 10.17 4.73 -1.29
C CYS A 106 10.95 5.98 -1.74
N PRO A 107 12.23 6.13 -1.37
CA PRO A 107 13.05 7.18 -1.97
C PRO A 107 13.32 6.85 -3.45
N SER A 108 13.23 7.86 -4.30
CA SER A 108 13.71 7.78 -5.68
C SER A 108 15.23 7.53 -5.71
N ASN A 109 15.77 7.28 -6.91
CA ASN A 109 17.21 7.30 -7.12
C ASN A 109 17.53 8.11 -8.39
N ARG A 110 18.81 8.43 -8.61
CA ARG A 110 19.23 9.27 -9.75
C ARG A 110 18.88 8.70 -11.14
N ASN A 111 18.56 7.41 -11.22
CA ASN A 111 18.15 6.75 -12.47
C ASN A 111 16.63 6.60 -12.58
N ASN A 112 15.87 7.02 -11.56
CA ASN A 112 14.43 6.86 -11.47
C ASN A 112 13.83 8.09 -10.78
N GLU A 113 13.72 9.19 -11.54
CA GLU A 113 13.07 10.42 -11.09
C GLU A 113 11.55 10.25 -11.18
N TYR A 114 10.83 10.73 -10.17
CA TYR A 114 9.39 10.50 -10.09
C TYR A 114 8.61 11.47 -10.97
N ILE A 115 8.85 12.77 -10.84
CA ILE A 115 8.05 13.80 -11.53
C ILE A 115 8.95 14.81 -12.23
N PHE A 116 9.94 15.37 -11.52
CA PHE A 116 10.79 16.42 -12.08
C PHE A 116 12.02 15.80 -12.76
N TYR A 117 12.19 16.10 -14.04
CA TYR A 117 13.35 15.66 -14.79
C TYR A 117 14.58 16.50 -14.44
N CYS A 118 15.70 15.82 -14.18
CA CYS A 118 17.02 16.36 -13.90
C CYS A 118 17.08 17.24 -12.64
N HIS A 119 17.10 16.60 -11.47
CA HIS A 119 17.25 17.27 -10.19
C HIS A 119 18.60 18.00 -10.06
N PRO A 120 18.65 19.13 -9.32
CA PRO A 120 19.89 19.86 -9.08
C PRO A 120 20.94 18.97 -8.40
N LEU A 121 22.20 19.05 -8.82
CA LEU A 121 23.25 18.14 -8.37
C LEU A 121 23.50 18.19 -6.84
N GLU A 122 23.28 19.34 -6.21
CA GLU A 122 23.45 19.52 -4.77
C GLU A 122 22.19 19.17 -3.98
N GLN A 123 21.08 18.83 -4.65
CA GLN A 123 19.89 18.27 -3.99
C GLN A 123 20.20 16.84 -3.56
N LYS A 124 20.24 16.63 -2.24
CA LYS A 124 20.44 15.30 -1.66
C LYS A 124 19.11 14.54 -1.67
N ILE A 125 19.12 13.35 -2.25
CA ILE A 125 18.01 12.40 -2.15
C ILE A 125 18.06 11.78 -0.73
N PRO A 126 16.95 11.80 0.04
CA PRO A 126 16.93 11.16 1.34
C PRO A 126 17.11 9.64 1.21
N ASN A 127 17.77 9.02 2.18
CA ASN A 127 17.72 7.56 2.28
C ASN A 127 16.38 7.13 2.91
N GLU A 128 16.10 5.83 2.89
CA GLU A 128 14.85 5.27 3.39
C GLU A 128 14.52 5.72 4.81
N LYS A 129 15.48 5.60 5.74
CA LYS A 129 15.29 6.01 7.14
C LYS A 129 14.92 7.49 7.28
N LYS A 130 15.62 8.37 6.58
CA LYS A 130 15.33 9.82 6.62
C LYS A 130 13.95 10.14 6.02
N LEU A 131 13.56 9.45 4.96
CA LEU A 131 12.24 9.63 4.35
C LEU A 131 11.12 9.14 5.28
N GLN A 132 11.31 7.99 5.92
CA GLN A 132 10.38 7.48 6.94
C GLN A 132 10.23 8.46 8.11
N GLU A 133 11.34 8.99 8.64
CA GLU A 133 11.34 10.00 9.71
C GLU A 133 10.60 11.28 9.26
N TRP A 134 10.82 11.72 8.02
CA TRP A 134 10.13 12.88 7.46
C TRP A 134 8.61 12.71 7.42
N TYR A 135 8.12 11.54 6.97
CA TYR A 135 6.70 11.20 7.01
C TYR A 135 6.18 11.06 8.44
N LYS A 136 6.94 10.46 9.37
CA LYS A 136 6.52 10.37 10.78
C LYS A 136 6.30 11.76 11.37
N CYS A 137 7.22 12.71 11.15
CA CYS A 137 7.04 14.10 11.58
C CYS A 137 5.80 14.77 10.96
N LEU A 138 5.53 14.53 9.67
CA LEU A 138 4.31 15.00 9.01
C LEU A 138 3.04 14.45 9.69
N LEU A 139 3.01 13.13 9.93
CA LEU A 139 1.84 12.44 10.44
C LEU A 139 1.58 12.79 11.91
N ASP A 140 2.64 12.89 12.72
CA ASP A 140 2.55 13.35 14.12
C ASP A 140 1.98 14.77 14.19
N LYS A 141 2.39 15.66 13.27
CA LYS A 141 1.80 17.00 13.13
C LYS A 141 0.31 16.94 12.78
N GLY A 142 -0.07 16.11 11.80
CA GLY A 142 -1.48 15.96 11.44
C GLY A 142 -2.35 15.39 12.57
N ILE A 143 -1.78 14.58 13.47
CA ILE A 143 -2.46 14.14 14.70
C ILE A 143 -2.64 15.32 15.66
N MET A 144 -1.59 16.12 15.92
CA MET A 144 -1.67 17.29 16.79
C MET A 144 -2.70 18.32 16.31
N GLU A 145 -2.89 18.44 15.00
CA GLU A 145 -3.83 19.36 14.37
C GLU A 145 -5.23 18.75 14.16
N ASN A 146 -5.48 17.53 14.65
CA ASN A 146 -6.76 16.79 14.51
C ASN A 146 -7.19 16.51 13.06
N ILE A 147 -6.25 16.54 12.12
CA ILE A 147 -6.46 16.13 10.73
C ILE A 147 -6.47 14.60 10.66
N ILE A 148 -5.45 13.97 11.24
CA ILE A 148 -5.21 12.53 11.26
C ILE A 148 -5.62 11.98 12.63
N VAL A 149 -6.22 10.78 12.66
CA VAL A 149 -6.56 10.14 13.94
C VAL A 149 -5.49 9.17 14.39
N ASP A 150 -5.01 8.31 13.49
CA ASP A 150 -3.85 7.47 13.72
C ASP A 150 -3.16 7.11 12.40
N TYR A 151 -1.92 6.61 12.50
CA TYR A 151 -1.24 5.97 11.39
C TYR A 151 -0.60 4.66 11.84
N LYS A 152 -0.51 3.71 10.93
CA LYS A 152 0.12 2.41 11.16
C LYS A 152 1.00 2.02 9.99
N GLU A 153 2.14 1.42 10.30
CA GLU A 153 2.92 0.68 9.33
C GLU A 153 2.10 -0.52 8.84
N MET A 154 2.17 -0.85 7.55
CA MET A 154 1.32 -1.86 6.92
C MET A 154 1.43 -3.22 7.61
N TYR A 155 2.64 -3.65 7.97
CA TYR A 155 2.85 -4.91 8.67
C TYR A 155 2.09 -4.98 10.01
N LYS A 156 2.16 -3.91 10.80
CA LYS A 156 1.42 -3.81 12.06
C LYS A 156 -0.09 -3.75 11.81
N HIS A 157 -0.53 -3.05 10.76
CA HIS A 157 -1.94 -3.03 10.38
C HIS A 157 -2.44 -4.44 10.05
N ILE A 158 -1.68 -5.24 9.31
CA ILE A 158 -2.01 -6.63 8.98
C ILE A 158 -2.11 -7.49 10.24
N GLN A 159 -1.13 -7.38 11.14
CA GLN A 159 -1.13 -8.12 12.40
C GLN A 159 -2.33 -7.79 13.28
N ASP A 160 -2.65 -6.49 13.43
CA ASP A 160 -3.74 -6.02 14.28
C ASP A 160 -5.12 -6.33 13.67
N SER A 161 -5.24 -6.41 12.34
CA SER A 161 -6.53 -6.57 11.65
C SER A 161 -6.98 -8.03 11.53
N HIS A 162 -6.12 -8.99 11.89
CA HIS A 162 -6.42 -10.43 11.78
C HIS A 162 -6.97 -10.83 10.40
N PHE A 163 -6.39 -10.28 9.32
CA PHE A 163 -6.84 -10.61 7.96
C PHE A 163 -6.82 -12.12 7.75
N THR A 164 -7.93 -12.62 7.23
CA THR A 164 -8.14 -14.05 6.94
C THR A 164 -7.82 -14.36 5.48
N SER A 165 -7.85 -13.34 4.62
CA SER A 165 -7.57 -13.43 3.20
C SER A 165 -6.74 -12.25 2.70
N VAL A 166 -5.91 -12.50 1.69
CA VAL A 166 -5.16 -11.47 0.95
C VAL A 166 -6.08 -10.52 0.17
N THR A 167 -7.33 -10.92 -0.11
CA THR A 167 -8.35 -10.09 -0.77
C THR A 167 -8.84 -8.93 0.11
N GLU A 168 -8.48 -8.91 1.39
CA GLU A 168 -8.80 -7.82 2.32
C GLU A 168 -7.77 -6.68 2.27
N LEU A 169 -6.64 -6.88 1.58
CA LEU A 169 -5.61 -5.85 1.39
C LEU A 169 -6.00 -4.90 0.25
N PRO A 170 -5.86 -3.57 0.45
CA PRO A 170 -6.16 -2.61 -0.60
C PRO A 170 -5.24 -2.79 -1.81
N TYR A 171 -5.80 -2.59 -3.00
CA TYR A 171 -5.12 -2.78 -4.28
C TYR A 171 -4.92 -1.45 -4.99
N PHE A 172 -3.69 -0.94 -5.03
CA PHE A 172 -3.37 0.33 -5.70
C PHE A 172 -2.56 0.12 -6.96
N GLU A 173 -2.83 0.90 -8.01
CA GLU A 173 -2.07 0.77 -9.26
C GLU A 173 -0.64 1.27 -9.06
N GLY A 174 0.35 0.42 -9.39
CA GLY A 174 1.77 0.75 -9.26
C GLY A 174 2.32 0.64 -7.83
N ASP A 175 1.53 0.16 -6.87
CA ASP A 175 2.01 -0.15 -5.52
C ASP A 175 2.76 -1.49 -5.47
N TRP A 176 3.58 -1.67 -4.43
CA TRP A 176 4.39 -2.87 -4.25
C TRP A 176 3.59 -4.11 -3.82
N ILE A 177 2.49 -3.95 -3.08
CA ILE A 177 1.72 -5.08 -2.53
C ILE A 177 1.21 -6.04 -3.62
N PRO A 178 0.59 -5.57 -4.71
CA PRO A 178 0.20 -6.43 -5.83
C PRO A 178 1.32 -7.34 -6.35
N ASP A 179 2.48 -6.76 -6.65
CA ASP A 179 3.61 -7.49 -7.23
C ASP A 179 4.19 -8.49 -6.23
N MET A 180 4.25 -8.13 -4.94
CA MET A 180 4.63 -9.04 -3.86
C MET A 180 3.66 -10.24 -3.76
N LEU A 181 2.36 -10.00 -3.76
CA LEU A 181 1.34 -11.05 -3.66
C LEU A 181 1.43 -12.02 -4.84
N GLU A 182 1.64 -11.51 -6.05
CA GLU A 182 1.84 -12.34 -7.23
C GLU A 182 3.08 -13.22 -7.10
N SER A 183 4.19 -12.65 -6.63
CA SER A 183 5.46 -13.37 -6.44
C SER A 183 5.29 -14.52 -5.44
N LEU A 184 4.61 -14.28 -4.31
CA LEU A 184 4.31 -15.29 -3.31
C LEU A 184 3.39 -16.41 -3.85
N ILE A 185 2.40 -16.08 -4.68
CA ILE A 185 1.53 -17.09 -5.30
C ILE A 185 2.34 -17.98 -6.26
N MET A 186 3.26 -17.39 -7.04
CA MET A 186 4.13 -18.15 -7.93
C MET A 186 5.03 -19.11 -7.16
N GLU A 187 5.70 -18.63 -6.10
CA GLU A 187 6.55 -19.47 -5.24
C GLU A 187 5.77 -20.64 -4.62
N LEU A 188 4.54 -20.40 -4.15
CA LEU A 188 3.69 -21.46 -3.61
C LEU A 188 3.30 -22.49 -4.67
N LYS A 189 2.97 -22.06 -5.89
CA LYS A 189 2.66 -22.98 -7.00
C LYS A 189 3.86 -23.85 -7.37
N GLU A 190 5.05 -23.26 -7.47
CA GLU A 190 6.28 -24.01 -7.74
C GLU A 190 6.62 -25.00 -6.62
N GLY A 191 6.43 -24.58 -5.36
CA GLY A 191 6.64 -25.45 -4.20
C GLY A 191 5.69 -26.65 -4.17
N ILE A 192 4.41 -26.45 -4.52
CA ILE A 192 3.43 -27.54 -4.66
C ILE A 192 3.84 -28.47 -5.81
N GLN A 193 4.18 -27.92 -6.98
CA GLN A 193 4.57 -28.70 -8.15
C GLN A 193 5.78 -29.59 -7.86
N LYS A 194 6.81 -29.05 -7.19
CA LYS A 194 8.01 -29.81 -6.79
C LYS A 194 7.68 -30.95 -5.83
N ARG A 195 6.81 -30.71 -4.84
CA ARG A 195 6.35 -31.77 -3.91
C ARG A 195 5.53 -32.84 -4.63
N THR A 196 4.67 -32.46 -5.57
CA THR A 196 3.90 -33.43 -6.37
C THR A 196 4.81 -34.26 -7.27
N THR A 197 5.84 -33.66 -7.87
CA THR A 197 6.82 -34.42 -8.68
C THR A 197 7.67 -35.35 -7.81
N ASP A 198 8.09 -34.92 -6.62
CA ASP A 198 8.85 -35.76 -5.70
C ASP A 198 8.01 -36.94 -5.21
N VAL A 199 6.74 -36.74 -4.85
CA VAL A 199 5.82 -37.84 -4.51
C VAL A 199 5.61 -38.79 -5.69
N SER A 200 5.44 -38.27 -6.91
CA SER A 200 5.30 -39.11 -8.11
C SER A 200 6.57 -39.88 -8.51
N MET A 201 7.75 -39.45 -8.02
CA MET A 201 9.03 -40.14 -8.23
C MET A 201 9.29 -41.23 -7.17
N ILE A 202 8.61 -41.16 -6.01
CA ILE A 202 8.72 -42.16 -4.93
C ILE A 202 7.80 -43.37 -5.22
N ASP A 203 6.73 -43.20 -6.00
CA ASP A 203 5.85 -44.28 -6.45
C ASP A 203 6.27 -44.85 -7.82
N GLY A 204 7.40 -45.58 -7.83
CA GLY A 204 7.72 -46.58 -8.85
C GLY A 204 7.03 -47.92 -8.55
N PRO A 205 6.75 -48.80 -9.55
CA PRO A 205 5.79 -49.88 -9.41
C PRO A 205 6.32 -50.97 -8.46
N ILE A 206 5.72 -51.10 -7.28
CA ILE A 206 5.88 -52.27 -6.42
C ILE A 206 4.52 -52.94 -6.22
N LEU A 207 4.46 -54.13 -6.82
CA LEU A 207 3.63 -55.30 -6.62
C LEU A 207 2.67 -55.30 -5.40
N ALA A 208 1.42 -55.65 -5.70
CA ALA A 208 0.33 -55.91 -4.77
C ALA A 208 0.73 -56.76 -3.56
N HIS A 209 0.30 -56.37 -2.35
CA HIS A 209 -0.29 -57.25 -1.32
C HIS A 209 -0.99 -56.42 -0.22
N THR A 210 -2.21 -56.84 0.11
CA THR A 210 -3.15 -56.37 1.16
C THR A 210 -2.53 -56.31 2.57
N ILE A 211 -2.93 -55.34 3.42
CA ILE A 211 -3.27 -55.48 4.87
C ILE A 211 -3.83 -54.14 5.44
N GLN A 212 -4.77 -54.29 6.39
CA GLN A 212 -5.70 -53.34 7.01
C GLN A 212 -5.09 -52.33 8.01
N ASN A 213 -5.84 -51.23 8.25
CA ASN A 213 -6.00 -50.39 9.44
C ASN A 213 -4.77 -50.04 10.32
N ASN A 214 -4.52 -48.74 10.53
CA ASN A 214 -4.68 -48.10 11.85
C ASN A 214 -4.34 -46.60 11.84
N ASP A 215 -5.06 -45.88 12.70
CA ASP A 215 -4.82 -44.50 13.11
C ASP A 215 -3.34 -44.16 13.35
N GLN A 216 -2.81 -43.18 12.60
CA GLN A 216 -1.73 -42.33 13.09
C GLN A 216 -2.01 -40.87 12.71
N LYS A 217 -2.37 -40.10 13.73
CA LYS A 217 -2.27 -38.64 13.73
C LYS A 217 -0.80 -38.27 13.52
N GLU A 218 -0.40 -37.93 12.31
CA GLU A 218 0.87 -37.23 12.11
C GLU A 218 0.70 -35.78 12.58
N ASN A 219 1.34 -35.47 13.69
CA ASN A 219 1.59 -34.10 14.14
C ASN A 219 2.45 -33.41 13.08
N VAL A 220 1.81 -32.66 12.18
CA VAL A 220 2.51 -31.75 11.28
C VAL A 220 3.16 -30.67 12.13
N THR A 221 4.43 -30.89 12.47
CA THR A 221 5.30 -29.80 12.90
C THR A 221 5.50 -28.97 11.64
N LEU A 222 4.74 -27.88 11.52
CA LEU A 222 5.08 -26.77 10.63
C LEU A 222 6.55 -26.44 10.95
N LYS A 223 7.46 -26.90 10.09
CA LYS A 223 8.78 -26.26 9.99
C LYS A 223 8.45 -24.79 9.87
N LYS A 224 8.83 -24.01 10.88
CA LYS A 224 8.88 -22.55 10.77
C LYS A 224 9.50 -22.30 9.41
N CYS A 225 8.70 -21.89 8.43
CA CYS A 225 9.21 -21.14 7.32
C CYS A 225 9.81 -19.92 8.01
N THR A 226 11.12 -19.99 8.26
CA THR A 226 11.92 -18.81 8.49
C THR A 226 11.55 -17.90 7.34
N ALA A 227 10.80 -16.85 7.66
CA ALA A 227 10.57 -15.75 6.75
C ALA A 227 11.92 -15.44 6.10
N PRO A 228 12.00 -15.26 4.77
CA PRO A 228 13.24 -14.87 4.15
C PRO A 228 13.82 -13.70 4.98
N GLU A 229 15.08 -13.83 5.41
CA GLU A 229 15.78 -12.90 6.32
C GLU A 229 15.95 -11.47 5.74
N SER A 230 15.20 -11.15 4.69
CA SER A 230 14.95 -9.80 4.20
C SER A 230 13.68 -9.79 3.33
N LEU A 231 12.50 -10.01 3.93
CA LEU A 231 11.36 -9.19 3.48
C LEU A 231 11.82 -7.75 3.75
N PRO A 232 12.07 -6.90 2.73
CA PRO A 232 12.30 -5.50 3.02
C PRO A 232 11.07 -5.07 3.81
N LEU A 233 11.26 -4.58 5.03
CA LEU A 233 10.21 -3.96 5.84
C LEU A 233 9.72 -2.76 5.03
N LEU A 234 8.88 -3.01 4.04
CA LEU A 234 8.59 -2.04 3.01
C LEU A 234 7.68 -1.00 3.63
N ALA A 235 8.19 0.23 3.57
CA ALA A 235 7.72 1.44 4.19
C ALA A 235 6.36 1.92 3.63
N SER A 236 5.43 0.99 3.41
CA SER A 236 4.03 1.27 3.16
C SER A 236 3.35 1.51 4.50
N GLY A 237 2.77 2.69 4.66
CA GLY A 237 1.98 3.09 5.82
C GLY A 237 0.56 3.40 5.40
N ALA A 238 -0.39 2.99 6.23
CA ALA A 238 -1.78 3.42 6.12
C ALA A 238 -2.05 4.49 7.18
N VAL A 239 -2.43 5.67 6.73
CA VAL A 239 -2.88 6.79 7.54
C VAL A 239 -4.39 6.73 7.61
N ARG A 240 -4.97 6.78 8.80
CA ARG A 240 -6.41 6.76 8.99
C ARG A 240 -6.90 8.15 9.40
N PHE A 241 -7.92 8.61 8.69
CA PHE A 241 -8.73 9.74 9.12
C PHE A 241 -9.88 9.17 9.94
N GLY A 242 -10.01 9.61 11.19
CA GLY A 242 -11.19 9.29 11.97
C GLY A 242 -12.25 10.35 11.80
N LEU A 243 -13.49 9.90 11.87
CA LEU A 243 -14.63 10.75 12.20
C LEU A 243 -14.43 11.17 13.66
N THR A 244 -14.25 12.46 13.90
CA THR A 244 -14.59 13.02 15.21
C THR A 244 -16.09 12.80 15.38
N ASP A 245 -16.41 12.08 16.44
CA ASP A 245 -17.72 11.62 16.88
C ASP A 245 -18.21 10.29 16.27
N ARG A 246 -18.08 9.26 17.11
CA ARG A 246 -19.05 8.17 17.21
C ARG A 246 -20.45 8.81 17.21
N ASP A 247 -21.15 8.82 16.07
CA ASP A 247 -22.63 8.84 15.94
C ASP A 247 -23.13 9.21 14.53
N THR A 248 -22.29 9.65 13.58
CA THR A 248 -22.79 10.09 12.25
C THR A 248 -22.87 9.01 11.16
N LEU A 249 -22.52 7.75 11.43
CA LEU A 249 -22.66 6.65 10.45
C LEU A 249 -23.92 5.79 10.63
N GLU A 250 -24.72 5.98 11.69
CA GLU A 250 -25.95 5.19 11.89
C GLU A 250 -27.25 5.88 11.41
N THR A 251 -27.21 7.13 10.96
CA THR A 251 -28.46 7.90 10.67
C THR A 251 -28.94 7.89 9.21
N ASN A 252 -28.33 7.15 8.28
CA ASN A 252 -28.76 7.12 6.88
C ASN A 252 -29.25 5.76 6.35
N LEU A 253 -29.61 4.81 7.23
CA LEU A 253 -30.20 3.52 6.83
C LEU A 253 -31.64 3.28 7.33
N SER A 254 -32.33 4.29 7.86
CA SER A 254 -33.70 4.16 8.37
C SER A 254 -34.71 5.16 7.77
N GLY A 255 -34.60 5.46 6.47
CA GLY A 255 -35.58 6.34 5.85
C GLY A 255 -35.55 6.39 4.33
N ILE A 256 -36.08 5.36 3.68
CA ILE A 256 -36.74 5.49 2.38
C ILE A 256 -38.05 4.68 2.46
N PRO A 257 -39.20 5.27 2.10
CA PRO A 257 -40.54 4.70 2.31
C PRO A 257 -40.80 3.38 1.60
#